data_AF-A0A7C5KVX9-F1
#
_entry.id   AF-A0A7C5KVX9-F1
#
_cell.length_a   1.000
_cell.length_b   1.000
_cell.length_c   1.000
_cell.angle_alpha   90.00
_cell.angle_beta   90.00
_cell.angle_gamma   90.00
#
_symmetry.space_group_name_H-M   'P 1'
#
loop_
_entity.id
_entity.type
_entity.pdbx_description
1 polymer ?
#
loop_
_entity_poly.entity_id
_entity_poly.type
_entity_poly.pdbx_seq_one_letter_code
_entity_poly.pdbx_strand_id
1 'polypeptide(L)' 'MQDAVFISDLHLLPERADTLELFIRFTDEIAASADSLYILGDLLELWWGDDEPAPGYQAMFDSLYQLASIKNTAIYLMHG' A
#
# COMPACT_ATOMS: atom_id res chain seq x y z
N MET A 1 -3.80 8.52 22.12
CA MET A 1 -3.40 7.15 21.75
C MET A 1 -2.90 7.25 20.33
N GLN A 2 -1.81 6.56 19.96
CA GLN A 2 -1.42 6.50 18.55
C GLN A 2 -2.09 5.29 17.92
N ASP A 3 -2.79 5.52 16.81
CA ASP A 3 -3.53 4.48 16.11
C ASP A 3 -2.67 3.93 14.97
N ALA A 4 -2.48 2.61 14.99
CA ALA A 4 -1.65 1.91 14.03
C ALA A 4 -2.47 0.83 13.32
N VAL A 5 -2.29 0.74 12.01
CA VAL A 5 -2.93 -0.26 11.15
C VAL A 5 -1.87 -1.22 10.63
N PHE A 6 -2.20 -2.51 10.62
CA PHE A 6 -1.31 -3.59 10.19
C PHE A 6 -2.00 -4.39 9.08
N ILE A 7 -1.29 -4.63 7.99
CA ILE A 7 -1.75 -5.44 6.84
C ILE A 7 -0.61 -6.35 6.36
N SER A 8 -0.94 -7.47 5.73
CA SER A 8 0.01 -8.43 5.14
C SER A 8 -0.69 -9.31 4.09
N ASP A 9 0.09 -10.07 3.31
CA ASP A 9 -0.41 -11.14 2.42
C ASP A 9 -1.45 -10.65 1.39
N LEU A 10 -1.26 -9.47 0.82
CA LEU A 10 -2.19 -8.89 -0.15
C LEU A 10 -2.01 -9.48 -1.54
N HIS A 11 -0.76 -9.81 -1.91
CA HIS A 11 -0.38 -10.31 -3.24
C HIS A 11 -1.04 -9.52 -4.39
N LEU A 12 -0.91 -8.19 -4.34
CA LEU A 12 -1.53 -7.30 -5.33
C LEU A 12 -0.98 -7.58 -6.73
N LEU A 13 -1.88 -7.54 -7.72
CA LEU A 13 -1.62 -7.80 -9.14
C LEU A 13 -2.46 -6.86 -10.01
N PRO A 14 -1.91 -6.24 -11.07
CA PRO A 14 -2.65 -5.38 -12.00
C PRO A 14 -3.79 -6.12 -12.72
N GLU A 15 -3.64 -7.43 -12.93
CA GLU A 15 -4.65 -8.29 -13.52
C GLU A 15 -5.88 -8.48 -12.62
N ARG A 16 -5.76 -8.16 -11.32
CA ARG A 16 -6.82 -8.22 -10.30
C ARG A 16 -7.21 -6.82 -9.84
N ALA A 17 -7.80 -6.06 -10.75
CA ALA A 17 -8.18 -4.66 -10.52
C ALA A 17 -9.05 -4.44 -9.27
N ASP A 18 -9.90 -5.40 -8.92
CA ASP A 18 -10.74 -5.38 -7.72
C ASP A 18 -9.92 -5.29 -6.42
N THR A 19 -8.87 -6.10 -6.29
CA THR A 19 -8.00 -6.07 -5.10
C THR A 19 -7.18 -4.79 -5.01
N LEU A 20 -6.73 -4.25 -6.15
CA LEU A 20 -6.05 -2.95 -6.21
C LEU A 20 -6.98 -1.80 -5.82
N GLU A 21 -8.22 -1.78 -6.32
CA GLU A 21 -9.22 -0.78 -5.97
C GLU A 21 -9.56 -0.83 -4.47
N LEU A 22 -9.68 -2.04 -3.90
CA LEU A 22 -9.90 -2.21 -2.47
C LEU A 22 -8.72 -1.67 -1.64
N PHE A 23 -7.48 -1.89 -2.09
CA PHE A 23 -6.30 -1.35 -1.44
C PHE A 23 -6.27 0.18 -1.48
N ILE A 24 -6.56 0.77 -2.65
CA ILE A 24 -6.60 2.24 -2.82
C ILE A 24 -7.70 2.83 -1.92
N ARG A 25 -8.89 2.23 -1.90
CA ARG A 25 -9.97 2.67 -0.99
C ARG A 25 -9.56 2.53 0.48
N PHE A 26 -8.89 1.44 0.85
CA PHE A 26 -8.35 1.26 2.19
C PHE A 26 -7.37 2.39 2.57
N THR A 27 -6.48 2.80 1.64
CA THR A 27 -5.55 3.91 1.90
C THR A 27 -6.27 5.23 2.13
N ASP A 28 -7.34 5.49 1.39
CA ASP A 28 -8.10 6.75 1.46
C ASP A 28 -9.04 6.85 2.68
N GLU A 29 -9.59 5.73 3.14
CA GLU A 29 -10.59 5.71 4.20
C GLU A 29 -10.00 5.33 5.56
N ILE A 30 -9.30 4.19 5.64
CA ILE A 30 -8.87 3.60 6.91
C ILE A 30 -7.46 4.08 7.25
N ALA A 31 -6.50 3.88 6.36
CA ALA A 31 -5.11 4.21 6.65
C ALA A 31 -4.91 5.73 6.81
N ALA A 32 -5.65 6.54 6.06
CA ALA A 32 -5.61 8.01 6.15
C ALA A 32 -6.03 8.57 7.52
N SER A 33 -6.70 7.77 8.36
CA SER A 33 -7.08 8.15 9.72
C SER A 33 -6.12 7.63 10.79
N ALA A 34 -5.12 6.83 10.40
CA ALA A 34 -4.14 6.25 11.32
C ALA A 34 -2.86 7.10 11.36
N ASP A 35 -2.16 7.06 12.51
CA ASP A 35 -0.84 7.67 12.66
C ASP A 35 0.22 6.85 11.88
N SER A 36 0.02 5.53 11.78
CA SER A 36 0.96 4.65 11.09
C SER A 36 0.30 3.46 10.39
N LEU A 37 0.88 3.08 9.24
CA LEU A 37 0.58 1.89 8.46
C LEU A 37 1.80 0.99 8.43
N TYR A 38 1.65 -0.24 8.90
CA TYR A 38 2.66 -1.29 8.82
C TYR A 38 2.22 -2.35 7.81
N ILE A 39 3.06 -2.56 6.80
CA ILE A 39 2.87 -3.58 5.76
C ILE A 39 3.88 -4.70 6.04
N LEU A 40 3.37 -5.84 6.49
CA LEU A 40 4.17 -6.95 7.02
C LEU A 40 4.43 -8.04 5.98
N GLY A 41 5.03 -7.67 4.84
CA GLY A 41 5.33 -8.60 3.75
C GLY A 41 4.20 -8.79 2.74
N ASP A 42 4.55 -9.43 1.62
CA ASP A 42 3.63 -9.89 0.56
C ASP A 42 2.62 -8.85 0.08
N LEU A 43 3.06 -7.59 -0.06
CA LEU A 43 2.25 -6.51 -0.61
C LEU A 43 1.90 -6.76 -2.09
N LEU A 44 2.89 -7.20 -2.86
CA LEU A 44 2.77 -7.53 -4.28
C LEU A 44 2.91 -9.04 -4.45
N GLU A 45 2.24 -9.62 -5.44
CA GLU A 45 2.46 -11.04 -5.77
C GLU A 45 3.91 -11.30 -6.19
N LEU A 46 4.52 -10.35 -6.90
CA LEU A 46 5.89 -10.46 -7.37
C LEU A 46 6.53 -9.09 -7.53
N TRP A 47 7.76 -8.95 -7.04
CA TRP A 47 8.61 -7.77 -7.24
C TRP A 47 9.97 -8.20 -7.77
N TRP A 48 10.28 -7.79 -9.01
CA TRP A 48 11.57 -8.11 -9.65
C TRP A 48 12.70 -7.18 -9.21
N GLY A 49 12.35 -5.97 -8.76
CA GLY A 49 13.28 -4.94 -8.33
C GLY A 49 12.81 -3.54 -8.76
N ASP A 50 13.38 -2.51 -8.14
CA ASP A 50 12.96 -1.12 -8.33
C ASP A 50 13.29 -0.55 -9.73
N ASP A 51 14.22 -1.18 -10.45
CA ASP A 51 14.61 -0.82 -11.81
C ASP A 51 13.63 -1.34 -12.87
N GLU A 52 12.72 -2.24 -12.50
CA GLU A 52 11.76 -2.85 -13.43
C GLU A 52 10.50 -1.98 -13.58
N PRO A 53 10.01 -1.76 -14.81
CA PRO A 53 8.74 -1.10 -15.02
C PRO A 53 7.61 -1.87 -14.33
N ALA A 54 6.80 -1.16 -13.54
CA ALA A 54 5.67 -1.72 -12.81
C ALA A 54 4.32 -1.25 -13.40
N PRO A 55 3.98 -1.61 -14.66
CA PRO A 55 2.77 -1.13 -15.31
C PRO A 55 1.52 -1.57 -14.52
N GLY A 56 0.56 -0.66 -14.38
CA GLY A 56 -0.70 -0.91 -13.67
C GLY A 56 -0.64 -0.72 -12.14
N TYR A 57 0.55 -0.58 -11.54
CA TYR A 57 0.67 -0.28 -10.11
C TYR A 57 0.68 1.22 -9.77
N GLN A 58 0.78 2.10 -10.77
CA GLN A 58 0.98 3.53 -10.53
C GLN A 58 -0.06 4.14 -9.59
N ALA A 59 -1.35 3.82 -9.79
CA ALA A 59 -2.42 4.34 -8.93
C ALA A 59 -2.27 3.89 -7.45
N MET A 60 -1.75 2.69 -7.22
CA MET A 60 -1.48 2.17 -5.89
C MET A 60 -0.26 2.85 -5.26
N PHE A 61 0.82 3.02 -6.01
CA PHE A 61 2.00 3.76 -5.53
C PHE A 61 1.66 5.21 -5.23
N ASP A 62 0.83 5.83 -6.06
CA ASP A 62 0.33 7.19 -5.85
C ASP A 62 -0.52 7.28 -4.58
N SER A 63 -1.32 6.26 -4.25
CA SER A 63 -2.13 6.26 -3.03
C SER A 63 -1.25 6.16 -1.77
N LEU A 64 -0.21 5.33 -1.79
CA LEU A 64 0.81 5.28 -0.73
C LEU A 64 1.56 6.61 -0.59
N TYR A 65 1.94 7.22 -1.72
CA TYR A 65 2.60 8.52 -1.72
C TYR A 65 1.72 9.62 -1.12
N GLN A 66 0.43 9.67 -1.49
CA GLN A 66 -0.53 10.63 -0.95
C GLN A 66 -0.77 10.42 0.55
N LEU A 67 -0.84 9.16 0.98
CA LEU A 67 -0.98 8.81 2.39
C LEU A 67 0.19 9.36 3.23
N ALA A 68 1.43 9.18 2.76
CA ALA A 68 2.61 9.72 3.44
C ALA A 68 2.71 11.25 3.36
N SER A 69 2.46 11.84 2.18
CA SER A 69 2.77 13.26 1.92
C SER A 69 1.67 14.24 2.31
N ILE A 70 0.39 13.83 2.21
CA ILE A 70 -0.77 14.69 2.45
C ILE A 70 -1.43 14.36 3.77
N LYS A 71 -1.58 13.06 4.07
CA LYS A 71 -2.26 12.59 5.29
C LYS A 71 -1.31 12.44 6.47
N ASN A 72 0.00 12.47 6.23
CA ASN A 72 1.05 12.40 7.26
C ASN A 72 1.02 11.10 8.08
N THR A 73 0.49 10.01 7.49
CA THR A 73 0.56 8.67 8.07
C THR A 73 1.95 8.08 7.80
N ALA A 74 2.64 7.64 8.84
CA ALA A 74 3.94 7.00 8.69
C ALA A 74 3.78 5.59 8.08
N ILE A 75 4.52 5.28 7.02
CA ILE A 75 4.42 4.00 6.31
C ILE A 75 5.70 3.19 6.55
N TYR A 76 5.53 1.95 7.00
CA TYR A 76 6.60 1.00 7.23
C TYR A 76 6.36 -0.27 6.42
N LEU A 77 7.38 -0.72 5.71
CA LEU A 77 7.34 -1.93 4.88
C LEU A 77 8.36 -2.94 5.39
N MET A 78 7.91 -4.17 5.60
CA MET A 78 8.73 -5.36 5.75
C MET A 78 8.65 -6.16 4.45
N HIS A 79 9.80 -6.65 3.96
CA HIS A 79 9.81 -7.57 2.83
C HIS A 79 9.23 -8.93 3.25
N GLY A 80 8.44 -9.55 2.37
CA GLY A 80 7.93 -10.91 2.51
C GLY A 80 8.87 -11.95 1.93
#